data_AF-A0A8T4NZJ5-F1
#
_entry.id   AF-A0A8T4NZJ5-F1
#
_cell.length_a   1.000
_cell.length_b   1.000
_cell.length_c   1.000
_cell.angle_alpha   90.00
_cell.angle_beta   90.00
_cell.angle_gamma   90.00
#
_symmetry.space_group_name_H-M   'P 1'
#
loop_
_entity.id
_entity.type
_entity.pdbx_description
1 polymer ?
#
loop_
_entity_poly.entity_id
_entity_poly.type
_entity_poly.pdbx_seq_one_letter_code
_entity_poly.pdbx_strand_id
1 'polypeptide(L)'
;EFWFFNPVIAIAVEGMVDFGPVNPGSMSHSDTLTITNNADEGSGVLLDMQISGTDFYDSGSGGAKCPVTNRLRLNNLGTAPIYDNEGATNPAAAYVRADQSACDSILDFSFDGVIDTVDSDDNLGVEGTTGGDGVDNLCYFATNGAYSTAGDTQRRDDEGYVGISYDTGDDDNRDPIISSMGLGDIITLGTKNYFAGNVLSPGADLSITFRLLLPEPCAGNFDTGSIFFWGEAI
;
A
#
# COMPACT_ATOMS: atom_id res chain seq x y z
N GLU A 1 -10.33 -29.49 -31.27
CA GLU A 1 -9.99 -28.07 -31.47
C GLU A 1 -10.83 -27.28 -30.47
N PHE A 2 -10.18 -26.60 -29.53
CA PHE A 2 -10.88 -25.83 -28.50
C PHE A 2 -10.67 -24.35 -28.79
N TRP A 3 -11.78 -23.64 -28.86
CA TRP A 3 -11.83 -22.20 -29.07
C TRP A 3 -12.32 -21.59 -27.76
N PHE A 4 -11.43 -20.97 -26.99
CA PHE A 4 -11.79 -20.24 -25.78
C PHE A 4 -11.96 -18.76 -26.15
N PHE A 5 -13.20 -18.30 -26.11
CA PHE A 5 -13.50 -16.88 -26.26
C PHE A 5 -13.65 -16.29 -24.86
N ASN A 6 -12.68 -15.46 -24.47
CA ASN A 6 -12.65 -14.63 -23.27
C ASN A 6 -12.87 -15.41 -21.96
N PRO A 7 -11.80 -15.92 -21.30
CA PRO A 7 -11.94 -16.48 -19.97
C PRO A 7 -12.55 -15.47 -19.00
N VAL A 8 -13.24 -15.95 -17.97
CA VAL A 8 -13.75 -15.08 -16.91
C VAL A 8 -12.57 -14.45 -16.19
N ILE A 9 -12.54 -13.12 -16.12
CA ILE A 9 -11.62 -12.36 -15.28
C ILE A 9 -12.42 -11.93 -14.05
N ALA A 10 -12.02 -12.40 -12.87
CA ALA A 10 -12.70 -12.08 -11.63
C ALA A 10 -11.70 -11.97 -10.48
N ILE A 11 -11.95 -11.00 -9.60
CA ILE A 11 -11.26 -10.84 -8.32
C ILE A 11 -12.31 -11.08 -7.24
N ALA A 12 -11.97 -11.92 -6.27
CA ALA A 12 -12.74 -12.05 -5.04
C ALA A 12 -11.99 -11.36 -3.90
N VAL A 13 -12.70 -10.62 -3.07
CA VAL A 13 -12.16 -9.98 -1.87
C VAL A 13 -12.95 -10.51 -0.68
N GLU A 14 -12.28 -11.19 0.23
CA GLU A 14 -12.84 -11.80 1.42
C GLU A 14 -12.26 -11.18 2.69
N GLY A 15 -13.10 -10.98 3.70
CA GLY A 15 -12.74 -10.31 4.95
C GLY A 15 -13.25 -8.87 5.03
N MET A 16 -12.85 -8.17 6.08
CA MET A 16 -13.19 -6.76 6.31
C MET A 16 -12.03 -6.05 6.97
N VAL A 17 -11.86 -4.77 6.66
CA VAL A 17 -10.91 -3.91 7.37
C VAL A 17 -11.63 -3.37 8.60
N ASP A 18 -11.41 -4.01 9.74
CA ASP A 18 -11.92 -3.59 11.05
C ASP A 18 -10.77 -3.49 12.05
N PHE A 19 -10.59 -2.33 12.65
CA PHE A 19 -9.58 -2.07 13.68
C PHE A 19 -10.16 -2.17 15.10
N GLY A 20 -11.48 -2.36 15.23
CA GLY A 20 -12.22 -2.23 16.47
C GLY A 20 -12.14 -0.81 17.07
N PRO A 21 -12.40 -0.66 18.37
CA PRO A 21 -12.18 0.59 19.08
C PRO A 21 -10.69 0.93 19.18
N VAL A 22 -10.26 2.03 18.56
CA VAL A 22 -8.87 2.52 18.60
C VAL A 22 -8.79 3.75 19.48
N ASN A 23 -7.83 3.76 20.42
CA ASN A 23 -7.59 4.94 21.25
C ASN A 23 -6.66 5.92 20.53
N PRO A 24 -6.83 7.23 20.72
CA PRO A 24 -5.83 8.20 20.27
C PRO A 24 -4.45 7.87 20.86
N GLY A 25 -3.40 8.11 20.09
CA GLY A 25 -2.01 7.82 20.46
C GLY A 25 -1.62 6.35 20.38
N SER A 26 -2.50 5.50 19.84
CA SER A 26 -2.26 4.07 19.73
C SER A 26 -2.20 3.60 18.29
N MET A 27 -1.51 2.47 18.13
CA MET A 27 -1.46 1.70 16.89
C MET A 27 -2.45 0.53 17.01
N SER A 28 -3.23 0.30 15.95
CA SER A 28 -4.11 -0.87 15.83
C SER A 28 -3.86 -1.59 14.51
N HIS A 29 -4.21 -2.87 14.47
CA HIS A 29 -4.12 -3.72 13.28
C HIS A 29 -5.52 -4.18 12.89
N SER A 30 -5.76 -4.27 11.58
CA SER A 30 -7.02 -4.80 11.08
C SER A 30 -7.04 -6.33 11.15
N ASP A 31 -8.23 -6.91 10.99
CA ASP A 31 -8.33 -8.27 10.50
C ASP A 31 -7.66 -8.42 9.11
N THR A 32 -7.24 -9.64 8.76
CA THR A 32 -6.63 -9.92 7.46
C THR A 32 -7.69 -9.97 6.36
N LEU A 33 -7.45 -9.22 5.29
CA LEU A 33 -8.18 -9.26 4.04
C LEU A 33 -7.50 -10.23 3.07
N THR A 34 -8.26 -11.07 2.38
CA THR A 34 -7.75 -11.96 1.34
C THR A 34 -8.29 -11.54 -0.01
N ILE A 35 -7.39 -11.44 -1.00
CA ILE A 35 -7.72 -11.16 -2.39
C ILE A 35 -7.35 -12.37 -3.23
N THR A 36 -8.30 -12.91 -3.97
CA THR A 36 -8.13 -14.12 -4.76
C THR A 36 -8.34 -13.82 -6.24
N ASN A 37 -7.44 -14.32 -7.10
CA ASN A 37 -7.72 -14.40 -8.53
C ASN A 37 -8.75 -15.51 -8.77
N ASN A 38 -10.00 -15.13 -8.99
CA ASN A 38 -11.13 -16.04 -9.21
C ASN A 38 -11.41 -16.27 -10.70
N ALA A 39 -10.41 -16.08 -11.57
CA ALA A 39 -10.48 -16.53 -12.95
C ALA A 39 -10.61 -18.06 -13.03
N ASP A 40 -11.13 -18.56 -14.15
CA ASP A 40 -11.32 -20.00 -14.34
C ASP A 40 -9.97 -20.75 -14.24
N GLU A 41 -9.94 -21.86 -13.51
CA GLU A 41 -8.75 -22.71 -13.41
C GLU A 41 -8.31 -23.17 -14.82
N GLY A 42 -7.02 -23.00 -15.11
CA GLY A 42 -6.45 -23.34 -16.42
C GLY A 42 -6.71 -22.31 -17.53
N SER A 43 -7.37 -21.18 -17.23
CA SER A 43 -7.55 -20.07 -18.18
C SER A 43 -6.24 -19.41 -18.61
N GLY A 44 -5.21 -19.49 -17.77
CA GLY A 44 -3.94 -18.80 -17.94
C GLY A 44 -3.99 -17.31 -17.61
N VAL A 45 -5.11 -16.79 -17.10
CA VAL A 45 -5.25 -15.39 -16.68
C VAL A 45 -4.42 -15.16 -15.42
N LEU A 46 -3.37 -14.36 -15.53
CA LEU A 46 -2.63 -13.86 -14.39
C LEU A 46 -3.13 -12.45 -14.05
N LEU A 47 -3.11 -12.08 -12.78
CA LEU A 47 -3.47 -10.72 -12.35
C LEU A 47 -2.28 -10.05 -11.69
N ASP A 48 -1.83 -8.90 -12.22
CA ASP A 48 -0.89 -8.01 -11.56
C ASP A 48 -1.65 -7.05 -10.65
N MET A 49 -1.42 -7.13 -9.33
CA MET A 49 -2.27 -6.51 -8.33
C MET A 49 -1.74 -5.14 -7.88
N GLN A 50 -2.60 -4.13 -7.79
CA GLN A 50 -2.19 -2.81 -7.33
C GLN A 50 -3.14 -2.27 -6.25
N ILE A 51 -2.66 -1.33 -5.45
CA ILE A 51 -3.42 -0.70 -4.36
C ILE A 51 -3.33 0.83 -4.46
N SER A 52 -4.45 1.49 -4.20
CA SER A 52 -4.55 2.93 -3.98
C SER A 52 -5.66 3.24 -2.96
N GLY A 53 -5.82 4.49 -2.54
CA GLY A 53 -6.93 4.86 -1.66
C GLY A 53 -7.20 6.35 -1.56
N THR A 54 -8.20 6.74 -0.78
CA THR A 54 -8.50 8.14 -0.46
C THR A 54 -8.38 8.41 1.03
N ASP A 55 -8.25 9.69 1.40
CA ASP A 55 -8.26 10.13 2.79
C ASP A 55 -9.50 9.59 3.54
N PHE A 56 -9.31 9.23 4.81
CA PHE A 56 -10.40 8.85 5.70
C PHE A 56 -10.84 10.05 6.54
N TYR A 57 -12.13 10.30 6.63
CA TYR A 57 -12.70 11.39 7.40
C TYR A 57 -14.04 11.00 8.02
N ASP A 58 -14.47 11.75 9.04
CA ASP A 58 -15.79 11.58 9.65
C ASP A 58 -16.77 12.57 8.99
N SER A 59 -17.69 12.05 8.19
CA SER A 59 -18.71 12.87 7.52
C SER A 59 -19.88 13.24 8.43
N GLY A 60 -20.07 12.53 9.54
CA GLY A 60 -21.17 12.70 10.49
C GLY A 60 -20.88 13.69 11.62
N SER A 61 -19.61 14.00 11.89
CA SER A 61 -19.17 14.87 12.97
C SER A 61 -18.25 15.99 12.49
N GLY A 62 -18.76 17.23 12.45
CA GLY A 62 -17.93 18.42 12.22
C GLY A 62 -16.92 18.72 13.34
N GLY A 63 -17.02 18.01 14.47
CA GLY A 63 -16.08 18.09 15.58
C GLY A 63 -14.95 17.07 15.51
N ALA A 64 -15.02 16.11 14.59
CA ALA A 64 -13.97 15.12 14.43
C ALA A 64 -12.69 15.77 13.92
N LYS A 65 -11.59 15.59 14.64
CA LYS A 65 -10.28 16.16 14.31
C LYS A 65 -9.17 15.29 14.90
N CYS A 66 -8.14 15.07 14.11
CA CYS A 66 -6.81 14.65 14.51
C CYS A 66 -5.90 15.89 14.38
N PRO A 67 -5.02 16.18 15.34
CA PRO A 67 -4.63 17.52 15.84
C PRO A 67 -4.97 18.78 15.02
N VAL A 68 -4.67 18.79 13.72
CA VAL A 68 -4.84 19.93 12.79
C VAL A 68 -5.96 19.76 11.75
N THR A 69 -6.43 18.53 11.47
CA THR A 69 -7.33 18.20 10.35
C THR A 69 -8.41 17.19 10.75
N ASN A 70 -9.55 17.17 10.06
CA ASN A 70 -10.59 16.14 10.20
C ASN A 70 -10.37 14.94 9.28
N ARG A 71 -9.13 14.74 8.82
CA ARG A 71 -8.77 13.70 7.84
C ARG A 71 -7.56 12.92 8.33
N LEU A 72 -7.67 11.60 8.31
CA LEU A 72 -6.54 10.70 8.29
C LEU A 72 -6.08 10.59 6.84
N ARG A 73 -4.98 11.28 6.52
CA ARG A 73 -4.47 11.33 5.16
C ARG A 73 -3.77 10.03 4.81
N LEU A 74 -3.93 9.63 3.55
CA LEU A 74 -3.01 8.71 2.87
C LEU A 74 -1.91 9.53 2.20
N ASN A 75 -0.90 8.86 1.62
CA ASN A 75 0.25 9.53 1.05
C ASN A 75 -0.15 10.38 -0.16
N ASN A 76 -0.37 11.67 0.08
CA ASN A 76 -0.99 12.60 -0.89
C ASN A 76 0.00 13.63 -1.43
N LEU A 77 1.30 13.60 -1.07
CA LEU A 77 2.25 14.68 -1.42
C LEU A 77 3.72 14.30 -1.68
N GLY A 78 4.10 13.02 -1.76
CA GLY A 78 5.21 12.65 -2.62
C GLY A 78 4.64 12.37 -4.00
N THR A 79 5.06 13.05 -5.07
CA THR A 79 4.72 12.65 -6.45
C THR A 79 4.77 11.14 -6.54
N ALA A 80 3.64 10.49 -6.85
CA ALA A 80 3.63 9.04 -7.07
C ALA A 80 4.86 8.71 -7.92
N PRO A 81 5.70 7.71 -7.54
CA PRO A 81 6.72 7.26 -8.46
C PRO A 81 5.97 6.97 -9.76
N ILE A 82 6.35 7.65 -10.85
CA ILE A 82 5.74 7.41 -12.16
C ILE A 82 5.99 5.93 -12.42
N TYR A 83 4.97 5.10 -12.22
CA TYR A 83 5.08 3.68 -12.41
C TYR A 83 4.83 3.44 -13.90
N ASP A 84 5.83 3.79 -14.71
CA ASP A 84 5.84 3.47 -16.13
C ASP A 84 6.22 1.99 -16.30
N ASN A 85 5.44 1.10 -15.70
CA ASN A 85 5.59 -0.34 -15.89
C ASN A 85 4.94 -0.80 -17.21
N GLU A 86 4.38 0.14 -17.96
CA GLU A 86 4.08 -0.02 -19.39
C GLU A 86 5.37 -0.03 -20.24
N GLY A 87 6.30 -0.94 -19.94
CA GLY A 87 7.44 -1.24 -20.81
C GLY A 87 8.81 -0.73 -20.35
N ALA A 88 8.99 -0.40 -19.08
CA ALA A 88 10.33 -0.17 -18.53
C ALA A 88 11.20 -1.43 -18.68
N THR A 89 12.29 -1.31 -19.43
CA THR A 89 13.29 -2.39 -19.60
C THR A 89 14.03 -2.75 -18.31
N ASN A 90 13.87 -1.94 -17.24
CA ASN A 90 14.42 -2.19 -15.92
C ASN A 90 13.49 -1.64 -14.81
N PRO A 91 12.62 -2.47 -14.21
CA PRO A 91 11.69 -2.02 -13.16
C PRO A 91 12.41 -1.50 -11.91
N ALA A 92 13.64 -1.97 -11.63
CA ALA A 92 14.42 -1.51 -10.48
C ALA A 92 14.97 -0.07 -10.63
N ALA A 93 14.92 0.53 -11.83
CA ALA A 93 15.44 1.87 -12.10
C ALA A 93 14.36 2.98 -12.10
N ALA A 94 13.07 2.62 -12.08
CA ALA A 94 11.96 3.58 -12.19
C ALA A 94 11.40 4.04 -10.83
N TYR A 95 11.79 3.41 -9.72
CA TYR A 95 11.38 3.83 -8.39
C TYR A 95 12.21 5.03 -7.92
N VAL A 96 11.74 6.24 -8.25
CA VAL A 96 12.27 7.47 -7.66
C VAL A 96 11.71 7.57 -6.24
N ARG A 97 12.59 7.42 -5.25
CA ARG A 97 12.30 7.46 -3.80
C ARG A 97 11.82 8.85 -3.38
N ALA A 98 10.59 9.20 -3.70
CA ALA A 98 9.91 10.31 -3.06
C ALA A 98 9.19 9.74 -1.82
N ASP A 99 9.82 9.92 -0.66
CA ASP A 99 9.21 9.97 0.68
C ASP A 99 7.89 9.17 0.85
N GLN A 100 8.02 7.84 0.83
CA GLN A 100 6.99 6.93 1.36
C GLN A 100 7.26 6.60 2.85
N SER A 101 8.10 7.39 3.52
CA SER A 101 8.67 7.15 4.85
C SER A 101 7.71 7.43 6.01
N ALA A 102 6.42 7.19 5.85
CA ALA A 102 5.47 7.43 6.95
C ALA A 102 4.73 6.19 7.45
N CYS A 103 5.16 5.01 7.00
CA CYS A 103 5.04 3.82 7.85
C CYS A 103 6.24 3.66 8.78
N ASP A 104 7.14 4.65 8.83
CA ASP A 104 8.51 4.48 9.32
C ASP A 104 8.58 3.94 10.76
N SER A 105 9.53 3.03 10.87
CA SER A 105 10.07 2.52 12.10
C SER A 105 10.94 3.57 12.79
N ILE A 106 11.03 3.47 14.10
CA ILE A 106 11.83 4.27 15.04
C ILE A 106 13.35 4.24 14.72
N LEU A 107 13.80 3.62 13.61
CA LEU A 107 15.19 3.26 13.35
C LEU A 107 15.74 3.61 11.95
N ASP A 108 15.01 4.29 11.04
CA ASP A 108 15.62 4.74 9.77
C ASP A 108 16.53 5.97 9.94
N PHE A 109 17.66 5.76 10.61
CA PHE A 109 18.72 6.76 10.77
C PHE A 109 19.59 6.96 9.52
N SER A 110 19.21 6.43 8.33
CA SER A 110 20.21 6.18 7.29
C SER A 110 19.88 6.60 5.86
N PHE A 111 18.99 7.57 5.66
CA PHE A 111 18.89 8.24 4.36
C PHE A 111 19.88 9.42 4.23
N ASP A 112 20.87 9.24 3.35
CA ASP A 112 21.88 10.22 2.87
C ASP A 112 23.08 10.59 3.78
N GLY A 113 23.31 9.89 4.90
CA GLY A 113 24.49 10.19 5.76
C GLY A 113 24.47 11.60 6.36
N VAL A 114 23.35 12.31 6.19
CA VAL A 114 22.92 13.37 7.08
C VAL A 114 22.37 12.64 8.29
N ILE A 115 23.15 12.64 9.37
CA ILE A 115 22.62 12.20 10.66
C ILE A 115 21.41 13.09 10.93
N ASP A 116 20.21 12.52 10.90
CA ASP A 116 19.06 13.19 11.46
C ASP A 116 19.30 13.32 12.97
N THR A 117 19.82 14.47 13.35
CA THR A 117 20.23 14.80 14.72
C THR A 117 19.43 15.97 15.25
N VAL A 118 18.36 16.38 14.54
CA VAL A 118 17.71 17.66 14.79
C VAL A 118 16.18 17.60 14.86
N ASP A 119 15.55 16.47 14.53
CA ASP A 119 14.30 16.14 15.21
C ASP A 119 14.57 15.09 16.30
N SER A 120 13.72 15.10 17.32
CA SER A 120 13.96 14.41 18.59
C SER A 120 12.76 13.54 18.94
N ASP A 121 12.10 13.07 17.89
CA ASP A 121 10.82 12.40 17.91
C ASP A 121 10.73 11.34 16.82
N ASP A 122 11.84 10.62 16.66
CA ASP A 122 11.99 9.24 16.20
C ASP A 122 11.13 8.24 17.01
N ASN A 123 10.15 8.68 17.82
CA ASN A 123 9.21 7.84 18.54
C ASN A 123 7.81 8.49 18.60
N LEU A 124 6.96 8.14 17.64
CA LEU A 124 5.49 8.25 17.69
C LEU A 124 4.91 9.66 17.93
N GLY A 125 5.72 10.70 17.80
CA GLY A 125 5.26 12.09 17.74
C GLY A 125 4.78 12.40 16.34
N VAL A 126 3.46 12.38 16.11
CA VAL A 126 2.87 13.00 14.92
C VAL A 126 3.03 14.52 15.05
N GLU A 127 4.24 15.03 14.85
CA GLU A 127 4.59 16.46 14.88
C GLU A 127 4.38 17.12 13.52
N GLY A 128 3.21 16.86 12.92
CA GLY A 128 2.70 17.63 11.78
C GLY A 128 1.89 18.84 12.25
N THR A 129 2.43 19.73 13.09
CA THR A 129 1.72 20.98 13.49
C THR A 129 1.49 21.94 12.31
N THR A 130 2.15 21.71 11.17
CA THR A 130 2.04 22.50 9.93
C THR A 130 1.09 21.88 8.90
N GLY A 131 0.66 20.62 9.07
CA GLY A 131 -0.21 19.92 8.11
C GLY A 131 0.39 19.76 6.70
N GLY A 132 1.70 19.97 6.53
CA GLY A 132 2.43 19.84 5.27
C GLY A 132 3.18 18.51 5.11
N ASP A 133 3.52 17.88 6.23
CA ASP A 133 4.45 16.77 6.28
C ASP A 133 3.59 15.52 6.54
N GLY A 134 3.32 14.78 5.46
CA GLY A 134 2.25 13.79 5.38
C GLY A 134 2.60 12.50 6.12
N VAL A 135 2.20 12.39 7.39
CA VAL A 135 2.25 11.11 8.08
C VAL A 135 1.15 10.18 7.55
N ASP A 136 1.54 9.05 6.97
CA ASP A 136 0.67 7.95 6.55
C ASP A 136 0.13 7.24 7.77
N ASN A 137 -1.10 7.61 8.15
CA ASN A 137 -1.74 7.00 9.31
C ASN A 137 -2.19 5.56 9.03
N LEU A 138 -2.22 5.14 7.77
CA LEU A 138 -2.68 3.82 7.35
C LEU A 138 -1.64 3.16 6.44
N CYS A 139 -1.16 2.01 6.88
CA CYS A 139 -0.18 1.18 6.20
C CYS A 139 -0.74 -0.23 5.97
N TYR A 140 -0.06 -1.03 5.15
CA TYR A 140 -0.41 -2.43 4.95
C TYR A 140 0.81 -3.35 4.92
N PHE A 141 0.60 -4.58 5.38
CA PHE A 141 1.52 -5.70 5.22
C PHE A 141 0.85 -6.73 4.33
N ALA A 142 1.51 -7.17 3.26
CA ALA A 142 0.95 -8.16 2.35
C ALA A 142 1.83 -9.40 2.20
N THR A 143 1.21 -10.55 1.94
CA THR A 143 1.88 -11.82 1.64
C THR A 143 1.22 -12.54 0.48
N ASN A 144 2.04 -13.09 -0.43
CA ASN A 144 1.64 -13.99 -1.51
C ASN A 144 2.64 -15.16 -1.56
N GLY A 145 2.24 -16.32 -1.03
CA GLY A 145 3.10 -17.49 -0.95
C GLY A 145 4.40 -17.20 -0.18
N ALA A 146 5.54 -17.19 -0.87
CA ALA A 146 6.86 -16.91 -0.29
C ALA A 146 7.23 -15.42 -0.30
N TYR A 147 6.45 -14.59 -0.99
CA TYR A 147 6.70 -13.16 -1.12
C TYR A 147 5.92 -12.37 -0.06
N SER A 148 6.47 -11.24 0.36
CA SER A 148 5.79 -10.32 1.27
C SER A 148 6.33 -8.90 1.11
N THR A 149 5.60 -7.91 1.61
CA THR A 149 6.08 -6.54 1.75
C THR A 149 7.31 -6.43 2.66
N ALA A 150 7.55 -7.40 3.56
CA ALA A 150 8.81 -7.53 4.28
C ALA A 150 10.04 -7.82 3.37
N GLY A 151 9.84 -8.09 2.08
CA GLY A 151 10.88 -8.16 1.05
C GLY A 151 11.10 -6.85 0.28
N ASP A 152 10.25 -5.85 0.51
CA ASP A 152 10.24 -4.58 -0.21
C ASP A 152 11.23 -3.58 0.39
N THR A 153 12.50 -3.69 0.05
CA THR A 153 13.58 -2.90 0.66
C THR A 153 13.51 -1.39 0.38
N GLN A 154 12.55 -0.92 -0.42
CA GLN A 154 12.43 0.50 -0.80
C GLN A 154 11.28 1.22 -0.12
N ARG A 155 10.17 0.53 0.17
CA ARG A 155 8.92 1.17 0.62
C ARG A 155 8.50 0.78 2.03
N ARG A 156 9.06 -0.29 2.56
CA ARG A 156 8.65 -0.85 3.86
C ARG A 156 9.34 -0.15 5.03
N ASP A 157 8.70 -0.22 6.18
CA ASP A 157 9.33 0.03 7.48
C ASP A 157 10.05 -1.22 8.05
N ASP A 158 10.61 -1.12 9.26
CA ASP A 158 11.27 -2.25 9.92
C ASP A 158 10.35 -3.47 10.17
N GLU A 159 9.04 -3.26 10.30
CA GLU A 159 8.07 -4.33 10.50
C GLU A 159 7.56 -4.93 9.17
N GLY A 160 7.90 -4.32 8.03
CA GLY A 160 7.50 -4.75 6.70
C GLY A 160 6.21 -4.14 6.17
N TYR A 161 5.67 -3.10 6.82
CA TYR A 161 4.49 -2.36 6.39
C TYR A 161 4.85 -1.27 5.37
N VAL A 162 3.99 -1.10 4.38
CA VAL A 162 4.14 -0.16 3.25
C VAL A 162 2.97 0.83 3.25
N GLY A 163 3.23 2.07 2.85
CA GLY A 163 2.22 3.12 2.72
C GLY A 163 1.28 2.89 1.54
N ILE A 164 0.10 3.51 1.57
CA ILE A 164 -0.89 3.42 0.47
C ILE A 164 -0.84 4.71 -0.36
N SER A 165 -0.58 4.58 -1.66
CA SER A 165 -0.63 5.70 -2.60
C SER A 165 -2.03 6.28 -2.72
N TYR A 166 -2.12 7.61 -2.76
CA TYR A 166 -3.39 8.30 -2.96
C TYR A 166 -3.93 8.10 -4.37
N ASP A 167 -5.22 7.78 -4.47
CA ASP A 167 -5.90 7.54 -5.74
C ASP A 167 -6.14 8.85 -6.50
N THR A 168 -5.57 8.94 -7.71
CA THR A 168 -5.75 10.10 -8.60
C THR A 168 -6.67 9.80 -9.78
N GLY A 169 -7.16 8.57 -9.89
CA GLY A 169 -7.82 8.04 -11.09
C GLY A 169 -6.89 7.85 -12.30
N ASP A 170 -5.58 7.97 -12.09
CA ASP A 170 -4.55 7.66 -13.09
C ASP A 170 -3.95 6.29 -12.75
N ASP A 171 -3.93 5.39 -13.74
CA ASP A 171 -3.48 4.01 -13.55
C ASP A 171 -1.97 3.96 -13.25
N ASP A 172 -1.21 4.93 -13.74
CA ASP A 172 0.24 5.06 -13.55
C ASP A 172 0.62 5.47 -12.10
N ASN A 173 -0.35 5.93 -11.31
CA ASN A 173 -0.17 6.34 -9.91
C ASN A 173 -0.57 5.25 -8.90
N ARG A 174 -0.85 4.03 -9.38
CA ARG A 174 -1.18 2.89 -8.53
C ARG A 174 0.08 2.13 -8.16
N ASP A 175 0.20 1.74 -6.90
CA ASP A 175 1.37 1.04 -6.41
C ASP A 175 1.20 -0.48 -6.53
N PRO A 176 2.22 -1.24 -6.96
CA PRO A 176 2.20 -2.68 -6.80
C PRO A 176 2.07 -3.03 -5.30
N ILE A 177 1.28 -4.04 -4.98
CA ILE A 177 1.06 -4.45 -3.59
C ILE A 177 2.36 -5.05 -3.01
N ILE A 178 3.10 -5.85 -3.79
CA ILE A 178 4.39 -6.40 -3.38
C ILE A 178 5.44 -6.12 -4.47
N SER A 179 6.46 -5.30 -4.18
CA SER A 179 7.57 -5.02 -5.10
C SER A 179 8.93 -5.48 -4.58
N SER A 180 9.04 -6.73 -4.13
CA SER A 180 10.35 -7.26 -3.71
C SER A 180 11.35 -7.23 -4.87
N MET A 181 12.49 -6.58 -4.66
CA MET A 181 13.48 -6.31 -5.71
C MET A 181 14.63 -7.33 -5.77
N GLY A 182 14.45 -8.52 -5.19
CA GLY A 182 15.38 -9.60 -5.51
C GLY A 182 15.40 -9.82 -7.02
N LEU A 183 16.57 -9.91 -7.67
CA LEU A 183 16.62 -10.23 -9.11
C LEU A 183 15.94 -11.58 -9.44
N GLY A 184 15.73 -12.44 -8.44
CA GLY A 184 14.96 -13.68 -8.56
C GLY A 184 13.44 -13.51 -8.42
N ASP A 185 12.96 -12.32 -8.05
CA ASP A 185 11.56 -12.01 -7.76
C ASP A 185 10.89 -11.25 -8.91
N ILE A 186 11.54 -11.20 -10.08
CA ILE A 186 10.97 -10.62 -11.30
C ILE A 186 10.61 -11.76 -12.25
N ILE A 187 9.37 -11.76 -12.73
CA ILE A 187 8.96 -12.62 -13.86
C ILE A 187 8.88 -11.77 -15.13
N THR A 188 9.33 -12.34 -16.26
CA THR A 188 9.24 -11.69 -17.56
C THR A 188 8.18 -12.41 -18.39
N LEU A 189 7.14 -11.68 -18.80
CA LEU A 189 6.10 -12.15 -19.69
C LEU A 189 6.15 -11.33 -20.98
N GLY A 190 6.56 -11.95 -22.07
CA GLY A 190 6.84 -11.25 -23.33
C GLY A 190 8.00 -10.25 -23.16
N THR A 191 7.70 -8.96 -23.27
CA THR A 191 8.67 -7.86 -23.11
C THR A 191 8.46 -7.05 -21.83
N LYS A 192 7.48 -7.40 -21.01
CA LYS A 192 7.17 -6.72 -19.74
C LYS A 192 7.71 -7.54 -18.56
N ASN A 193 8.09 -6.83 -17.50
CA ASN A 193 8.56 -7.41 -16.25
C ASN A 193 7.53 -7.14 -15.16
N TYR A 194 7.29 -8.14 -14.32
CA TYR A 194 6.35 -8.06 -13.21
C TYR A 194 7.02 -8.55 -11.94
N PHE A 195 6.61 -8.01 -10.80
CA PHE A 195 7.03 -8.53 -9.50
C PHE A 195 6.30 -9.86 -9.25
N ALA A 196 7.06 -10.93 -9.06
CA ALA A 196 6.52 -12.28 -8.88
C ALA A 196 5.54 -12.38 -7.71
N GLY A 197 5.81 -11.64 -6.62
CA GLY A 197 4.91 -11.56 -5.45
C GLY A 197 3.62 -10.78 -5.71
N ASN A 198 3.57 -9.98 -6.77
CA ASN A 198 2.42 -9.15 -7.11
C ASN A 198 1.46 -9.83 -8.09
N VAL A 199 1.88 -10.94 -8.69
CA VAL A 199 1.12 -11.66 -9.70
C VAL A 199 0.37 -12.84 -9.08
N LEU A 200 -0.94 -12.90 -9.32
CA LEU A 200 -1.81 -13.98 -8.88
C LEU A 200 -2.21 -14.88 -10.04
N SER A 201 -1.87 -16.16 -9.95
CA SER A 201 -2.44 -17.19 -10.83
C SER A 201 -3.89 -17.52 -10.43
N PRO A 202 -4.70 -18.12 -11.32
CA PRO A 202 -6.06 -18.54 -10.96
C PRO A 202 -6.07 -19.42 -9.70
N GLY A 203 -6.90 -19.05 -8.72
CA GLY A 203 -6.99 -19.68 -7.41
C GLY A 203 -5.88 -19.33 -6.40
N ALA A 204 -4.95 -18.44 -6.75
CA ALA A 204 -3.96 -17.93 -5.80
C ALA A 204 -4.52 -16.75 -4.99
N ASP A 205 -4.01 -16.64 -3.75
CA ASP A 205 -4.44 -15.68 -2.76
C ASP A 205 -3.31 -14.69 -2.40
N LEU A 206 -3.72 -13.45 -2.14
CA LEU A 206 -2.93 -12.39 -1.54
C LEU A 206 -3.58 -12.00 -0.22
N SER A 207 -2.85 -12.15 0.89
CA SER A 207 -3.33 -11.74 2.21
C SER A 207 -2.76 -10.38 2.58
N ILE A 208 -3.60 -9.49 3.11
CA ILE A 208 -3.25 -8.10 3.45
C ILE A 208 -3.76 -7.79 4.86
N THR A 209 -2.90 -7.25 5.71
CA THR A 209 -3.27 -6.74 7.05
C THR A 209 -2.92 -5.27 7.12
N PHE A 210 -3.87 -4.44 7.53
CA PHE A 210 -3.65 -3.00 7.65
C PHE A 210 -3.21 -2.64 9.06
N ARG A 211 -2.43 -1.56 9.15
CA ARG A 211 -2.00 -0.96 10.42
C ARG A 211 -2.41 0.51 10.43
N LEU A 212 -3.11 0.91 11.48
CA LEU A 212 -3.59 2.26 11.70
C LEU A 212 -2.85 2.89 12.88
N LEU A 213 -2.17 4.01 12.66
CA LEU A 213 -1.64 4.88 13.70
C LEU A 213 -2.62 6.03 13.90
N LEU A 214 -3.24 6.13 15.09
CA LEU A 214 -4.18 7.20 15.40
C LEU A 214 -3.47 8.28 16.24
N PRO A 215 -3.31 9.54 15.78
CA PRO A 215 -2.58 10.58 16.52
C PRO A 215 -3.32 11.10 17.76
N GLU A 216 -2.61 11.78 18.67
CA GLU A 216 -3.19 12.53 19.78
C GLU A 216 -3.13 14.06 19.58
N PRO A 217 -4.21 14.82 19.86
CA PRO A 217 -5.57 14.35 20.11
C PRO A 217 -6.26 13.96 18.81
N CYS A 218 -6.93 12.80 18.79
CA CYS A 218 -7.87 12.50 17.72
C CYS A 218 -9.24 12.07 18.26
N ALA A 219 -10.31 12.52 17.62
CA ALA A 219 -11.67 12.11 17.92
C ALA A 219 -12.50 12.05 16.63
N GLY A 220 -13.34 11.03 16.49
CA GLY A 220 -14.17 10.79 15.31
C GLY A 220 -14.17 9.31 14.90
N ASN A 221 -15.07 8.96 13.98
CA ASN A 221 -15.17 7.58 13.47
C ASN A 221 -14.32 7.31 12.23
N PHE A 222 -13.92 8.36 11.48
CA PHE A 222 -13.10 8.28 10.26
C PHE A 222 -13.50 7.14 9.30
N ASP A 223 -14.79 6.92 9.15
CA ASP A 223 -15.39 5.79 8.43
C ASP A 223 -15.67 6.10 6.95
N THR A 224 -15.42 7.34 6.52
CA THR A 224 -15.65 7.78 5.14
C THR A 224 -14.32 7.88 4.41
N GLY A 225 -14.11 7.01 3.43
CA GLY A 225 -12.89 6.89 2.63
C GLY A 225 -12.99 5.63 1.78
N SER A 226 -11.94 5.29 1.03
CA SER A 226 -11.92 4.07 0.21
C SER A 226 -10.50 3.55 0.02
N ILE A 227 -10.36 2.23 0.03
CA ILE A 227 -9.16 1.52 -0.44
C ILE A 227 -9.59 0.80 -1.71
N PHE A 228 -8.80 0.96 -2.77
CA PHE A 228 -9.04 0.35 -4.06
C PHE A 228 -8.00 -0.73 -4.32
N PHE A 229 -8.46 -1.87 -4.82
CA PHE A 229 -7.61 -2.92 -5.35
C PHE A 229 -7.85 -3.02 -6.85
N TRP A 230 -6.77 -3.05 -7.60
CA TRP A 230 -6.78 -3.14 -9.05
C TRP A 230 -6.08 -4.43 -9.48
N GLY A 231 -6.53 -5.02 -10.58
CA GLY A 231 -5.87 -6.16 -11.18
C GLY A 231 -5.79 -5.97 -12.69
N GLU A 232 -4.57 -5.86 -13.22
CA GLU A 232 -4.32 -5.93 -14.65
C GLU A 232 -4.27 -7.41 -15.05
N ALA A 233 -5.10 -7.84 -16.00
CA ALA A 233 -5.02 -9.18 -16.55
C ALA A 233 -3.88 -9.26 -17.57
N ILE A 234 -2.92 -10.17 -17.34
CA ILE A 234 -1.69 -10.34 -18.13
C ILE A 234 -1.55 -11.75 -18.71
#